data_AF-A0A2D9TG07-F1
#
_entry.id   AF-A0A2D9TG07-F1
#
_cell.length_a   1.000
_cell.length_b   1.000
_cell.length_c   1.000
_cell.angle_alpha   90.00
_cell.angle_beta   90.00
_cell.angle_gamma   90.00
#
_symmetry.space_group_name_H-M   'P 1'
#
loop_
_entity.id
_entity.type
_entity.pdbx_description
1 polymer ?
#
loop_
_entity_poly.entity_id
_entity_poly.type
_entity_poly.pdbx_seq_one_letter_code
_entity_poly.pdbx_strand_id
1 'polypeptide(L)'
;MSDVGKITEIEPEDQLGWIEMENGDRVRFGGTACKGFVPEVGMTVRVLGTRPGYGGTMKATGLEKIQGVENAGPKAVAAAAGASAPAAAPSPRKGLHLVQSSGVRADDVLLKILGRGDMDDALHADLEAIGFEVQPGGDAGCNNPWVYVVAMDGGGNAYCLYQHPIVAQFPHAPWLFFDHETQELGYLATDTPTLFQGLVASARAAGGPAAAALPRLTRTLGMLGVAEAAAAPLEPQPATWLPPTEAELRSLDDYLGESDGAEMERGLLAYVSRRDDARARPALKGLYDAWGWSAPGL
;
A
#
# COMPACT_ATOMS: atom_id res chain seq x y z
N MET A 1 -16.55 -23.84 -17.73
CA MET A 1 -16.49 -22.60 -18.54
C MET A 1 -15.02 -22.38 -18.86
N SER A 2 -14.69 -21.88 -20.05
CA SER A 2 -13.28 -21.71 -20.42
C SER A 2 -12.75 -20.48 -19.68
N ASP A 3 -11.85 -20.67 -18.71
CA ASP A 3 -11.21 -19.57 -17.96
C ASP A 3 -10.07 -18.94 -18.76
N VAL A 4 -10.11 -19.03 -20.08
CA VAL A 4 -9.07 -18.57 -21.00
C VAL A 4 -9.58 -17.35 -21.76
N GLY A 5 -8.75 -16.31 -21.79
CA GLY A 5 -9.04 -15.08 -22.51
C GLY A 5 -7.79 -14.47 -23.12
N LYS A 6 -7.99 -13.41 -23.89
CA LYS A 6 -6.93 -12.68 -24.58
C LYS A 6 -6.82 -11.27 -24.03
N ILE A 7 -5.61 -10.83 -23.72
CA ILE A 7 -5.36 -9.45 -23.32
C ILE A 7 -5.61 -8.53 -24.52
N THR A 8 -6.51 -7.57 -24.38
CA THR A 8 -6.89 -6.64 -25.45
C THR A 8 -6.37 -5.22 -25.23
N GLU A 9 -6.21 -4.83 -23.96
CA GLU A 9 -5.80 -3.47 -23.58
C GLU A 9 -4.89 -3.52 -22.35
N ILE A 10 -3.89 -2.63 -22.30
CA ILE A 10 -3.01 -2.41 -21.14
C ILE A 10 -2.81 -0.90 -21.00
N GLU A 11 -3.11 -0.38 -19.81
CA GLU A 11 -2.81 0.97 -19.33
C GLU A 11 -1.40 0.91 -18.68
N PRO A 12 -0.34 1.43 -19.34
CA PRO A 12 1.03 1.23 -18.88
C PRO A 12 1.36 1.94 -17.56
N GLU A 13 0.64 3.03 -17.27
CA GLU A 13 0.87 3.88 -16.08
C GLU A 13 0.42 3.17 -14.80
N ASP A 14 -0.73 2.47 -14.85
CA ASP A 14 -1.34 1.81 -13.68
C ASP A 14 -1.18 0.28 -13.71
N GLN A 15 -0.55 -0.26 -14.77
CA GLN A 15 -0.48 -1.70 -15.07
C GLN A 15 -1.85 -2.39 -15.02
N LEU A 16 -2.91 -1.66 -15.35
CA LEU A 16 -4.27 -2.20 -15.46
C LEU A 16 -4.50 -2.64 -16.89
N GLY A 17 -5.37 -3.63 -17.08
CA GLY A 17 -5.71 -4.07 -18.42
C GLY A 17 -7.01 -4.85 -18.48
N TRP A 18 -7.36 -5.23 -19.70
CA TRP A 18 -8.57 -5.99 -19.98
C TRP A 18 -8.27 -7.30 -20.69
N ILE A 19 -8.98 -8.34 -20.26
CA ILE A 19 -9.01 -9.65 -20.89
C ILE A 19 -10.40 -9.83 -21.49
N GLU A 20 -10.44 -10.14 -22.78
CA GLU A 20 -11.64 -10.59 -23.47
C GLU A 20 -11.71 -12.12 -23.38
N MET A 21 -12.79 -12.60 -22.77
CA MET A 21 -13.08 -14.02 -22.61
C MET A 21 -13.78 -14.55 -23.88
N GLU A 22 -13.71 -15.86 -24.12
CA GLU A 22 -14.31 -16.50 -25.30
C GLU A 22 -15.83 -16.30 -25.40
N ASN A 23 -16.51 -16.10 -24.26
CA ASN A 23 -17.95 -15.83 -24.20
C ASN A 23 -18.32 -14.36 -24.45
N GLY A 24 -17.34 -13.49 -24.73
CA GLY A 24 -17.52 -12.05 -24.95
C GLY A 24 -17.50 -11.19 -23.67
N ASP A 25 -17.32 -11.81 -22.50
CA ASP A 25 -17.18 -11.06 -21.25
C ASP A 25 -15.82 -10.37 -21.17
N ARG A 26 -15.78 -9.23 -20.48
CA ARG A 26 -14.54 -8.51 -20.19
C ARG A 26 -14.18 -8.64 -18.71
N VAL A 27 -12.96 -9.07 -18.44
CA VAL A 27 -12.39 -9.18 -17.10
C VAL A 27 -11.26 -8.18 -16.96
N ARG A 28 -11.31 -7.33 -15.93
CA ARG A 28 -10.23 -6.38 -15.63
C ARG A 28 -9.12 -7.10 -14.88
N PHE A 29 -7.86 -6.75 -15.12
CA PHE A 29 -6.73 -7.24 -14.34
C PHE A 29 -5.81 -6.08 -13.95
N GLY A 30 -4.98 -6.31 -12.94
CA GLY A 30 -3.88 -5.41 -12.59
C GLY A 30 -2.55 -6.14 -12.58
N GLY A 31 -1.45 -5.39 -12.54
CA GLY A 31 -0.09 -5.94 -12.59
C GLY A 31 0.16 -7.04 -11.55
N THR A 32 -0.41 -6.92 -10.36
CA THR A 32 -0.30 -7.92 -9.27
C THR A 32 -0.93 -9.28 -9.59
N ALA A 33 -1.86 -9.35 -10.55
CA ALA A 33 -2.42 -10.60 -11.04
C ALA A 33 -1.47 -11.32 -12.03
N CYS A 34 -0.52 -10.62 -12.65
CA CYS A 34 0.42 -11.14 -13.65
C CYS A 34 1.70 -11.71 -13.01
N LYS A 35 1.56 -12.63 -12.05
CA LYS A 35 2.73 -13.18 -11.34
C LYS A 35 3.61 -14.00 -12.30
N GLY A 36 4.86 -13.57 -12.46
CA GLY A 36 5.88 -14.31 -13.21
C GLY A 36 5.92 -14.07 -14.73
N PHE A 37 5.19 -13.08 -15.25
CA PHE A 37 5.31 -12.65 -16.64
C PHE A 37 4.90 -11.18 -16.82
N VAL A 38 5.40 -10.54 -17.89
CA VAL A 38 4.97 -9.20 -18.29
C VAL A 38 3.76 -9.34 -19.23
N PRO A 39 2.60 -8.73 -18.92
CA PRO A 39 1.43 -8.80 -19.79
C PRO A 39 1.67 -8.01 -21.09
N GLU A 40 1.20 -8.54 -22.21
CA GLU A 40 1.25 -7.87 -23.52
C GLU A 40 -0.10 -8.01 -24.22
N VAL A 41 -0.50 -6.97 -24.95
CA VAL A 41 -1.70 -7.01 -25.81
C VAL A 41 -1.54 -8.12 -26.83
N GLY A 42 -2.55 -8.99 -26.92
CA GLY A 42 -2.54 -10.15 -27.78
C GLY A 42 -2.18 -11.46 -27.08
N MET A 43 -1.66 -11.41 -25.84
CA MET A 43 -1.29 -12.60 -25.09
C MET A 43 -2.53 -13.39 -24.63
N THR A 44 -2.46 -14.72 -24.75
CA THR A 44 -3.49 -15.62 -24.22
C THR A 44 -3.15 -16.01 -22.79
N VAL A 45 -4.10 -15.79 -21.89
CA VAL A 45 -3.93 -16.01 -20.45
C VAL A 45 -5.09 -16.82 -19.90
N ARG A 46 -4.80 -17.60 -18.86
CA ARG A 46 -5.81 -18.27 -18.04
C ARG A 46 -6.07 -17.43 -16.79
N VAL A 47 -7.34 -17.15 -16.52
CA VAL A 47 -7.81 -16.49 -15.30
C VAL A 47 -7.93 -17.55 -14.19
N LEU A 48 -7.15 -17.42 -13.12
CA LEU A 48 -7.11 -18.39 -12.03
C LEU A 48 -8.21 -18.14 -10.97
N GLY A 49 -8.81 -16.96 -10.99
CA GLY A 49 -9.90 -16.58 -10.12
C GLY A 49 -10.37 -15.15 -10.42
N THR A 50 -11.60 -14.86 -10.01
CA THR A 50 -12.22 -13.54 -10.19
C THR A 50 -12.86 -13.06 -8.90
N ARG A 51 -12.83 -11.75 -8.67
CA ARG A 51 -13.58 -11.09 -7.60
C ARG A 51 -14.37 -9.90 -8.17
N PRO A 52 -15.52 -9.54 -7.58
CA PRO A 52 -16.18 -8.27 -7.89
C PRO A 52 -15.21 -7.11 -7.61
N GLY A 53 -15.02 -6.25 -8.60
CA GLY A 53 -14.25 -5.01 -8.50
C GLY A 53 -15.16 -3.79 -8.42
N TYR A 54 -14.54 -2.61 -8.45
CA TYR A 54 -15.25 -1.32 -8.40
C TYR A 54 -16.32 -1.23 -9.49
N GLY A 55 -17.51 -0.75 -9.11
CA GLY A 55 -18.67 -0.64 -10.01
C GLY A 55 -19.25 -1.98 -10.49
N GLY A 56 -18.95 -3.11 -9.83
CA GLY A 56 -19.44 -4.43 -10.22
C GLY A 56 -18.64 -5.10 -11.35
N THR A 57 -17.53 -4.49 -11.78
CA THR A 57 -16.67 -5.03 -12.83
C THR A 57 -15.89 -6.24 -12.33
N MET A 58 -15.94 -7.37 -13.03
CA MET A 58 -15.18 -8.57 -12.65
C MET A 58 -13.67 -8.35 -12.79
N LYS A 59 -12.92 -8.59 -11.71
CA LYS A 59 -11.46 -8.43 -11.65
C LYS A 59 -10.77 -9.78 -11.45
N ALA A 60 -9.75 -10.08 -12.27
CA ALA A 60 -8.90 -11.25 -12.10
C ALA A 60 -8.05 -11.14 -10.82
N THR A 61 -7.99 -12.22 -10.03
CA THR A 61 -7.16 -12.32 -8.83
C THR A 61 -5.81 -12.98 -9.10
N GLY A 62 -5.69 -13.68 -10.23
CA GLY A 62 -4.44 -14.27 -10.70
C GLY A 62 -4.54 -14.66 -12.17
N LEU A 63 -3.43 -14.53 -12.89
CA LEU A 63 -3.30 -14.89 -14.29
C LEU A 63 -2.13 -15.86 -14.47
N GLU A 64 -2.33 -16.81 -15.37
CA GLU A 64 -1.28 -17.72 -15.83
C GLU A 64 -1.10 -17.56 -17.34
N LYS A 65 0.14 -17.37 -17.78
CA LYS A 65 0.45 -17.34 -19.21
C LYS A 65 0.31 -18.74 -19.80
N ILE A 66 -0.56 -18.89 -20.80
CA ILE A 66 -0.65 -20.14 -21.55
C ILE A 66 0.45 -20.14 -22.60
N GLN A 67 1.52 -20.91 -22.36
CA GLN A 67 2.52 -21.17 -23.39
C GLN A 67 1.94 -22.15 -24.41
N GLY A 68 1.74 -21.66 -25.64
CA GLY A 68 1.40 -22.52 -26.79
C GLY A 68 0.10 -22.14 -27.50
N VAL A 69 0.05 -20.96 -28.11
CA VAL A 69 -0.60 -20.78 -29.42
C VAL A 69 0.28 -19.81 -30.21
N GLU A 70 1.25 -20.37 -30.93
CA GLU A 70 2.09 -19.66 -31.88
C GLU A 70 1.18 -19.09 -33.00
N ASN A 71 1.09 -17.77 -33.10
CA ASN A 71 0.73 -17.16 -34.39
C ASN A 71 1.96 -17.28 -35.30
N ALA A 72 1.86 -18.23 -36.23
CA ALA A 72 2.81 -18.41 -37.31
C ALA A 72 2.87 -17.18 -38.23
N GLY A 73 4.06 -16.58 -38.33
CA GLY A 73 4.45 -15.58 -39.33
C GLY A 73 5.96 -15.70 -39.57
N PRO A 74 6.45 -15.51 -40.82
CA PRO A 74 7.46 -16.40 -41.40
C PRO A 74 8.91 -16.16 -40.97
N LYS A 75 9.62 -17.30 -40.89
CA LYS A 75 11.08 -17.47 -40.71
C LYS A 75 11.93 -16.41 -41.42
N ALA A 76 12.80 -15.78 -40.65
CA ALA A 76 14.16 -15.46 -41.08
C ALA A 76 15.13 -16.21 -40.18
N VAL A 77 15.80 -17.20 -40.75
CA VAL A 77 16.93 -17.90 -40.14
C VAL A 77 18.16 -17.00 -40.28
N ALA A 78 18.72 -16.54 -39.17
CA ALA A 78 20.10 -16.12 -39.11
C ALA A 78 20.67 -16.51 -37.75
N ALA A 79 21.65 -17.41 -37.80
CA ALA A 79 22.45 -17.81 -36.66
C ALA A 79 23.21 -16.60 -36.10
N ALA A 80 23.13 -16.39 -34.78
CA ALA A 80 24.16 -15.72 -34.02
C ALA A 80 24.13 -16.26 -32.60
N ALA A 81 25.24 -16.86 -32.16
CA ALA A 81 25.58 -16.94 -30.76
C ALA A 81 25.57 -15.49 -30.22
N GLY A 82 24.54 -15.16 -29.43
CA GLY A 82 24.36 -13.82 -28.88
C GLY A 82 24.24 -13.97 -27.38
N ALA A 83 25.21 -13.41 -26.66
CA ALA A 83 25.16 -13.21 -25.22
C ALA A 83 23.74 -12.76 -24.82
N SER A 84 23.18 -13.38 -23.77
CA SER A 84 22.02 -12.83 -23.09
C SER A 84 22.31 -11.35 -22.83
N ALA A 85 21.55 -10.46 -23.47
CA ALA A 85 21.62 -9.04 -23.17
C ALA A 85 21.54 -8.90 -21.64
N PRO A 86 22.46 -8.15 -21.00
CA PRO A 86 22.39 -7.96 -19.56
C PRO A 86 20.97 -7.46 -19.26
N ALA A 87 20.32 -8.13 -18.30
CA ALA A 87 19.01 -7.72 -17.82
C ALA A 87 19.07 -6.20 -17.59
N ALA A 88 18.13 -5.47 -18.19
CA ALA A 88 18.06 -4.03 -18.01
C ALA A 88 18.11 -3.76 -16.51
N ALA A 89 18.99 -2.85 -16.09
CA ALA A 89 19.11 -2.49 -14.69
C ALA A 89 17.70 -2.10 -14.19
N PRO A 90 17.27 -2.61 -13.02
CA PRO A 90 15.99 -2.23 -12.48
C PRO A 90 15.90 -0.70 -12.41
N SER A 91 14.73 -0.16 -12.73
CA SER A 91 14.52 1.29 -12.65
C SER A 91 14.83 1.76 -11.23
N PRO A 92 15.47 2.93 -11.04
CA PRO A 92 15.77 3.43 -9.71
C PRO A 92 14.49 3.57 -8.90
N ARG A 93 14.43 2.91 -7.74
CA ARG A 93 13.41 3.16 -6.75
C ARG A 93 13.60 4.56 -6.17
N LYS A 94 12.51 5.17 -5.70
CA LYS A 94 12.46 6.59 -5.29
C LYS A 94 11.85 6.77 -3.91
N GLY A 95 11.81 5.72 -3.08
CA GLY A 95 11.10 5.75 -1.81
C GLY A 95 11.61 6.86 -0.88
N LEU A 96 12.94 6.99 -0.76
CA LEU A 96 13.56 8.04 0.05
C LEU A 96 13.19 9.44 -0.47
N HIS A 97 13.36 9.66 -1.77
CA HIS A 97 13.12 10.97 -2.38
C HIS A 97 11.66 11.41 -2.17
N LEU A 98 10.70 10.50 -2.39
CA LEU A 98 9.28 10.80 -2.22
C LEU A 98 8.96 11.22 -0.78
N VAL A 99 9.41 10.45 0.22
CA VAL A 99 9.24 10.78 1.64
C VAL A 99 9.89 12.11 2.01
N GLN A 100 11.10 12.39 1.55
CA GLN A 100 11.76 13.66 1.84
C GLN A 100 11.03 14.85 1.19
N SER A 101 10.52 14.66 -0.03
CA SER A 101 9.83 15.73 -0.76
C SER A 101 8.42 16.02 -0.25
N SER A 102 7.79 15.10 0.49
CA SER A 102 6.44 15.30 1.03
C SER A 102 6.40 16.21 2.26
N GLY A 103 7.53 16.44 2.92
CA GLY A 103 7.60 17.21 4.16
C GLY A 103 7.06 16.46 5.39
N VAL A 104 6.83 15.15 5.29
CA VAL A 104 6.44 14.32 6.43
C VAL A 104 7.54 14.27 7.49
N ARG A 105 7.14 14.26 8.77
CA ARG A 105 8.06 14.16 9.92
C ARG A 105 8.58 12.73 10.11
N ALA A 106 9.25 12.19 9.10
CA ALA A 106 9.93 10.90 9.16
C ALA A 106 11.14 10.98 10.11
N ASP A 107 11.44 9.87 10.79
CA ASP A 107 12.68 9.74 11.56
C ASP A 107 13.86 9.29 10.69
N ASP A 108 15.08 9.48 11.21
CA ASP A 108 16.32 9.14 10.50
C ASP A 108 16.43 7.65 10.17
N VAL A 109 15.82 6.77 10.95
CA VAL A 109 15.88 5.32 10.73
C VAL A 109 15.05 4.95 9.50
N LEU A 110 13.84 5.53 9.35
CA LEU A 110 13.05 5.36 8.13
C LEU A 110 13.82 5.84 6.90
N LEU A 111 14.41 7.04 6.96
CA LEU A 111 15.17 7.59 5.84
C LEU A 111 16.37 6.70 5.45
N LYS A 112 17.07 6.11 6.44
CA LYS A 112 18.14 5.14 6.18
C LYS A 112 17.63 3.85 5.56
N ILE A 113 16.51 3.32 6.03
CA ILE A 113 15.89 2.11 5.49
C ILE A 113 15.47 2.33 4.04
N LEU A 114 14.77 3.43 3.75
CA LEU A 114 14.35 3.77 2.39
C LEU A 114 15.56 4.02 1.47
N GLY A 115 16.55 4.79 1.92
CA GLY A 115 17.75 5.05 1.15
C GLY A 115 18.55 3.78 0.84
N ARG A 116 18.60 2.82 1.77
CA ARG A 116 19.21 1.51 1.51
C ARG A 116 18.34 0.66 0.59
N GLY A 117 17.04 0.60 0.83
CA GLY A 117 16.08 -0.19 0.05
C GLY A 117 15.97 0.28 -1.41
N ASP A 118 16.17 1.58 -1.65
CA ASP A 118 16.19 2.14 -3.00
C ASP A 118 17.37 1.61 -3.85
N MET A 119 18.46 1.20 -3.18
CA MET A 119 19.72 0.79 -3.81
C MET A 119 20.05 -0.70 -3.65
N ASP A 120 19.27 -1.42 -2.84
CA ASP A 120 19.54 -2.81 -2.45
C ASP A 120 18.30 -3.69 -2.71
N ASP A 121 18.34 -4.44 -3.82
CA ASP A 121 17.27 -5.36 -4.22
C ASP A 121 16.97 -6.42 -3.17
N ALA A 122 17.99 -6.90 -2.44
CA ALA A 122 17.79 -7.91 -1.42
C ALA A 122 17.04 -7.33 -0.22
N LEU A 123 17.38 -6.12 0.20
CA LEU A 123 16.64 -5.45 1.28
C LEU A 123 15.20 -5.15 0.86
N HIS A 124 14.98 -4.65 -0.36
CA HIS A 124 13.62 -4.38 -0.82
C HIS A 124 12.75 -5.64 -0.87
N ALA A 125 13.26 -6.73 -1.42
CA ALA A 125 12.57 -8.02 -1.42
C ALA A 125 12.33 -8.54 0.01
N ASP A 126 13.25 -8.29 0.95
CA ASP A 126 13.08 -8.67 2.35
C ASP A 126 11.98 -7.87 3.06
N LEU A 127 11.87 -6.58 2.76
CA LEU A 127 10.81 -5.72 3.26
C LEU A 127 9.45 -6.19 2.74
N GLU A 128 9.34 -6.46 1.43
CA GLU A 128 8.13 -7.03 0.84
C GLU A 128 7.77 -8.39 1.47
N ALA A 129 8.77 -9.23 1.75
CA ALA A 129 8.55 -10.55 2.33
C ALA A 129 7.91 -10.49 3.73
N ILE A 130 8.11 -9.41 4.49
CA ILE A 130 7.45 -9.17 5.78
C ILE A 130 6.17 -8.34 5.65
N GLY A 131 5.68 -8.11 4.43
CA GLY A 131 4.47 -7.35 4.15
C GLY A 131 4.67 -5.84 4.12
N PHE A 132 5.90 -5.34 4.01
CA PHE A 132 6.21 -3.90 3.92
C PHE A 132 6.66 -3.53 2.49
N GLU A 133 5.71 -3.40 1.57
CA GLU A 133 5.96 -3.00 0.19
C GLU A 133 6.06 -1.47 0.09
N VAL A 134 7.26 -0.96 -0.15
CA VAL A 134 7.54 0.49 -0.15
C VAL A 134 6.82 1.18 -1.31
N GLN A 135 5.82 2.00 -0.99
CA GLN A 135 5.00 2.75 -1.94
C GLN A 135 4.63 4.15 -1.40
N PRO A 136 5.59 5.08 -1.22
CA PRO A 136 5.30 6.36 -0.61
C PRO A 136 4.36 7.23 -1.46
N GLY A 137 3.33 7.78 -0.83
CA GLY A 137 2.27 8.52 -1.52
C GLY A 137 1.34 7.66 -2.37
N GLY A 138 1.41 6.33 -2.24
CA GLY A 138 0.49 5.41 -2.90
C GLY A 138 -0.95 5.66 -2.49
N ASP A 139 -1.88 5.48 -3.43
CA ASP A 139 -3.30 5.57 -3.17
C ASP A 139 -3.79 4.28 -2.48
N ALA A 140 -3.83 4.32 -1.15
CA ALA A 140 -4.42 3.25 -0.36
C ALA A 140 -5.96 3.35 -0.28
N GLY A 141 -6.59 4.33 -0.93
CA GLY A 141 -8.01 4.65 -0.74
C GLY A 141 -8.32 5.27 0.62
N CYS A 142 -7.31 5.72 1.37
CA CYS A 142 -7.48 6.39 2.65
C CYS A 142 -7.78 7.88 2.42
N ASN A 143 -9.00 8.32 2.70
CA ASN A 143 -9.39 9.73 2.54
C ASN A 143 -8.99 10.62 3.73
N ASN A 144 -8.20 10.12 4.68
CA ASN A 144 -7.76 10.91 5.81
C ASN A 144 -6.66 11.90 5.38
N PRO A 145 -6.90 13.23 5.45
CA PRO A 145 -5.96 14.23 4.93
C PRO A 145 -4.63 14.30 5.69
N TRP A 146 -4.54 13.71 6.89
CA TRP A 146 -3.34 13.76 7.74
C TRP A 146 -2.46 12.52 7.65
N VAL A 147 -2.83 11.59 6.78
CA VAL A 147 -2.15 10.31 6.59
C VAL A 147 -1.25 10.40 5.37
N TYR A 148 0.03 10.08 5.56
CA TYR A 148 0.97 9.89 4.46
C TYR A 148 1.32 8.41 4.37
N VAL A 149 0.92 7.75 3.27
CA VAL A 149 1.25 6.34 3.01
C VAL A 149 2.74 6.20 2.73
N VAL A 150 3.41 5.26 3.40
CA VAL A 150 4.83 4.94 3.16
C VAL A 150 4.98 3.58 2.49
N ALA A 151 4.19 2.61 2.92
CA ALA A 151 4.22 1.25 2.40
C ALA A 151 2.82 0.64 2.44
N MET A 152 2.63 -0.44 1.69
CA MET A 152 1.43 -1.26 1.68
C MET A 152 1.78 -2.72 1.93
N ASP A 153 0.82 -3.50 2.40
CA ASP A 153 0.93 -4.96 2.35
C ASP A 153 0.31 -5.53 1.06
N GLY A 154 0.57 -6.81 0.78
CA GLY A 154 -0.01 -7.46 -0.40
C GLY A 154 -1.54 -7.60 -0.37
N GLY A 155 -2.18 -7.27 0.76
CA GLY A 155 -3.63 -7.22 0.93
C GLY A 155 -4.24 -5.88 0.54
N GLY A 156 -3.44 -4.81 0.45
CA GLY A 156 -3.90 -3.45 0.17
C GLY A 156 -4.01 -2.57 1.42
N ASN A 157 -3.64 -3.08 2.59
CA ASN A 157 -3.54 -2.26 3.81
C ASN A 157 -2.29 -1.40 3.76
N ALA A 158 -2.28 -0.27 4.48
CA ALA A 158 -1.19 0.69 4.39
C ALA A 158 -0.52 0.97 5.75
N TYR A 159 0.79 1.12 5.71
CA TYR A 159 1.61 1.66 6.79
C TYR A 159 1.85 3.14 6.52
N CYS A 160 1.38 3.96 7.45
CA CYS A 160 1.29 5.39 7.25
C CYS A 160 1.95 6.17 8.37
N LEU A 161 2.40 7.39 8.06
CA LEU A 161 2.82 8.38 9.02
C LEU A 161 1.69 9.38 9.26
N TYR A 162 1.38 9.67 10.52
CA TYR A 162 0.31 10.60 10.89
C TYR A 162 0.83 11.99 11.22
N GLN A 163 0.34 13.00 10.50
CA GLN A 163 0.84 14.37 10.57
C GLN A 163 -0.08 15.35 11.29
N HIS A 164 -1.18 14.85 11.86
CA HIS A 164 -2.16 15.70 12.53
C HIS A 164 -1.53 16.54 13.66
N PRO A 165 -1.90 17.81 13.84
CA PRO A 165 -1.33 18.66 14.90
C PRO A 165 -1.43 18.09 16.32
N ILE A 166 -2.44 17.26 16.59
CA ILE A 166 -2.64 16.56 17.89
C ILE A 166 -1.51 15.58 18.26
N VAL A 167 -0.67 15.19 17.29
CA VAL A 167 0.50 14.33 17.51
C VAL A 167 1.82 15.12 17.39
N ALA A 168 1.77 16.44 17.53
CA ALA A 168 2.96 17.30 17.49
C ALA A 168 3.92 17.06 18.68
N GLN A 169 3.43 16.50 19.79
CA GLN A 169 4.24 16.12 20.95
C GLN A 169 5.21 14.97 20.66
N PHE A 170 4.95 14.15 19.65
CA PHE A 170 5.89 13.13 19.23
C PHE A 170 7.00 13.80 18.41
N PRO A 171 8.28 13.41 18.62
CA PRO A 171 9.40 14.00 17.89
C PRO A 171 9.28 13.75 16.37
N HIS A 172 8.68 12.62 15.99
CA HIS A 172 8.41 12.21 14.62
C HIS A 172 6.92 11.86 14.49
N ALA A 173 6.42 11.74 13.25
CA ALA A 173 5.07 11.29 13.00
C ALA A 173 4.91 9.82 13.47
N PRO A 174 3.91 9.50 14.30
CA PRO A 174 3.67 8.13 14.71
C PRO A 174 3.17 7.29 13.53
N TRP A 175 3.40 5.99 13.61
CA TRP A 175 2.99 5.00 12.63
C TRP A 175 1.56 4.55 12.87
N LEU A 176 0.77 4.57 11.80
CA LEU A 176 -0.57 4.01 11.74
C LEU A 176 -0.62 2.85 10.76
N PHE A 177 -1.56 1.96 11.01
CA PHE A 177 -2.07 0.99 10.05
C PHE A 177 -3.40 1.48 9.53
N PHE A 178 -3.58 1.50 8.22
CA PHE A 178 -4.86 1.68 7.58
C PHE A 178 -5.33 0.33 7.04
N ASP A 179 -6.43 -0.17 7.58
CA ASP A 179 -7.10 -1.36 7.08
C ASP A 179 -8.08 -0.93 5.98
N HIS A 180 -7.82 -1.36 4.74
CA HIS A 180 -8.62 -0.96 3.60
C HIS A 180 -9.98 -1.66 3.54
N GLU A 181 -10.14 -2.81 4.22
CA GLU A 181 -11.41 -3.55 4.25
C GLU A 181 -12.39 -2.87 5.19
N THR A 182 -11.91 -2.46 6.36
CA THR A 182 -12.73 -1.80 7.39
C THR A 182 -12.72 -0.27 7.27
N GLN A 183 -11.79 0.29 6.48
CA GLN A 183 -11.53 1.72 6.36
C GLN A 183 -11.13 2.34 7.72
N GLU A 184 -10.49 1.57 8.60
CA GLU A 184 -10.11 2.01 9.94
C GLU A 184 -8.62 2.33 10.05
N LEU A 185 -8.31 3.27 10.94
CA LEU A 185 -6.94 3.59 11.33
C LEU A 185 -6.67 3.02 12.71
N GLY A 186 -5.56 2.29 12.84
CA GLY A 186 -5.04 1.83 14.12
C GLY A 186 -3.63 2.34 14.36
N TYR A 187 -3.32 2.68 15.60
CA TYR A 187 -1.97 3.05 16.00
C TYR A 187 -1.07 1.82 16.06
N LEU A 188 0.15 1.94 15.52
CA LEU A 188 1.15 0.87 15.51
C LEU A 188 2.34 1.16 16.43
N ALA A 189 2.96 2.32 16.26
CA ALA A 189 4.23 2.63 16.90
C ALA A 189 4.52 4.13 16.95
N THR A 190 5.31 4.55 17.93
CA THR A 190 5.78 5.94 18.06
C THR A 190 6.89 6.29 17.09
N ASP A 191 7.66 5.29 16.65
CA ASP A 191 8.88 5.44 15.86
C ASP A 191 9.13 4.22 14.97
N THR A 192 10.01 4.39 14.00
CA THR A 192 10.35 3.36 13.00
C THR A 192 11.04 2.13 13.61
N PRO A 193 11.97 2.25 14.57
CA PRO A 193 12.52 1.08 15.24
C PRO A 193 11.45 0.17 15.86
N THR A 194 10.49 0.75 16.59
CA THR A 194 9.41 -0.01 17.23
C THR A 194 8.51 -0.67 16.20
N LEU A 195 8.17 0.02 15.11
CA LEU A 195 7.42 -0.58 14.00
C LEU A 195 8.13 -1.82 13.45
N PHE A 196 9.40 -1.69 13.06
CA PHE A 196 10.13 -2.78 12.41
C PHE A 196 10.42 -3.95 13.35
N GLN A 197 10.62 -3.69 14.64
CA GLN A 197 10.69 -4.75 15.66
C GLN A 197 9.38 -5.55 15.70
N GLY A 198 8.24 -4.87 15.69
CA GLY A 198 6.91 -5.50 15.64
C GLY A 198 6.67 -6.28 14.34
N LEU A 199 7.03 -5.71 13.18
CA LEU A 199 6.87 -6.40 11.88
C LEU A 199 7.72 -7.68 11.82
N VAL A 200 8.97 -7.62 12.27
CA VAL A 200 9.84 -8.81 12.36
C VAL A 200 9.25 -9.85 13.32
N ALA A 201 8.68 -9.43 14.45
CA ALA A 201 8.00 -10.33 15.37
C ALA A 201 6.75 -10.98 14.74
N SER A 202 5.92 -10.21 14.01
CA SER A 202 4.76 -10.72 13.28
C SER A 202 5.16 -11.74 12.22
N ALA A 203 6.15 -11.43 11.39
CA ALA A 203 6.64 -12.33 10.35
C ALA A 203 7.22 -13.63 10.95
N ARG A 204 7.91 -13.53 12.09
CA ARG A 204 8.41 -14.71 12.82
C ARG A 204 7.28 -15.58 13.37
N ALA A 205 6.22 -14.96 13.91
CA ALA A 205 5.07 -15.66 14.48
C ALA A 205 4.20 -16.33 13.39
N ALA A 206 3.99 -15.66 12.27
CA ALA A 206 3.21 -16.20 11.14
C ALA A 206 3.91 -17.40 10.46
N GLY A 207 5.25 -17.40 10.45
CA GLY A 207 6.02 -18.37 9.69
C GLY A 207 5.85 -18.19 8.17
N GLY A 208 6.31 -19.16 7.38
CA GLY A 208 6.11 -19.16 5.93
C GLY A 208 7.24 -18.48 5.12
N PRO A 209 6.94 -17.90 3.94
CA PRO A 209 7.95 -17.45 2.97
C PRO A 209 8.94 -16.42 3.53
N ALA A 210 8.50 -15.58 4.46
CA ALA A 210 9.31 -14.57 5.12
C ALA A 210 10.47 -15.16 5.94
N ALA A 211 10.37 -16.42 6.39
CA ALA A 211 11.34 -17.03 7.31
C ALA A 211 12.77 -17.04 6.73
N ALA A 212 12.92 -17.16 5.41
CA ALA A 212 14.22 -17.13 4.74
C ALA A 212 14.83 -15.72 4.67
N ALA A 213 14.00 -14.67 4.68
CA ALA A 213 14.42 -13.27 4.65
C ALA A 213 14.84 -12.77 6.04
N LEU A 214 14.16 -13.24 7.10
CA LEU A 214 14.30 -12.71 8.47
C LEU A 214 15.75 -12.57 8.98
N PRO A 215 16.67 -13.56 8.86
CA PRO A 215 18.03 -13.40 9.37
C PRO A 215 18.83 -12.31 8.66
N ARG A 216 18.61 -12.13 7.35
CA ARG A 216 19.28 -11.08 6.56
C ARG A 216 18.67 -9.72 6.86
N LEU A 217 17.33 -9.65 6.95
CA LEU A 217 16.60 -8.45 7.26
C LEU A 217 16.97 -7.91 8.65
N THR A 218 16.89 -8.73 9.71
CA THR A 218 17.22 -8.32 11.08
C THR A 218 18.64 -7.77 11.19
N ARG A 219 19.61 -8.42 10.55
CA ARG A 219 21.00 -7.92 10.52
C ARG A 219 21.09 -6.54 9.85
N THR A 220 20.41 -6.38 8.72
CA THR A 220 20.43 -5.13 7.95
C THR A 220 19.76 -4.01 8.73
N LEU A 221 18.57 -4.26 9.29
CA LEU A 221 17.86 -3.32 10.16
C LEU A 221 18.70 -2.92 11.38
N GLY A 222 19.43 -3.86 11.98
CA GLY A 222 20.39 -3.58 13.06
C GLY A 222 21.48 -2.58 12.68
N MET A 223 22.05 -2.70 11.47
CA MET A 223 23.02 -1.73 10.95
C MET A 223 22.41 -0.36 10.67
N LEU A 224 21.09 -0.31 10.40
CA LEU A 224 20.36 0.91 10.07
C LEU A 224 19.75 1.61 11.31
N GLY A 225 19.89 1.02 12.50
CA GLY A 225 19.48 1.61 13.78
C GLY A 225 18.27 0.97 14.44
N VAL A 226 17.76 -0.14 13.92
CA VAL A 226 16.70 -0.93 14.57
C VAL A 226 17.37 -1.98 15.45
N ALA A 227 17.52 -1.70 16.74
CA ALA A 227 18.10 -2.64 17.67
C ALA A 227 17.28 -3.95 17.73
N GLU A 228 17.97 -5.08 17.84
CA GLU A 228 17.29 -6.35 18.10
C GLU A 228 16.75 -6.33 19.53
N ALA A 229 15.42 -6.36 19.66
CA ALA A 229 14.72 -6.37 20.92
C ALA A 229 13.62 -7.44 20.88
N ALA A 230 13.29 -7.99 22.05
CA ALA A 230 12.10 -8.81 22.20
C ALA A 230 10.88 -7.90 22.01
N ALA A 231 10.15 -8.11 20.92
CA ALA A 231 8.92 -7.39 20.61
C ALA A 231 7.77 -8.38 20.44
N ALA A 232 6.57 -7.94 20.78
CA ALA A 232 5.35 -8.64 20.44
C ALA A 232 5.05 -8.45 18.93
N PRO A 233 4.31 -9.38 18.30
CA PRO A 233 3.71 -9.14 17.00
C PRO A 233 2.96 -7.81 16.98
N LEU A 234 3.05 -7.13 15.84
CA LEU A 234 2.39 -5.86 15.60
C LEU A 234 0.88 -6.07 15.49
N GLU A 235 0.12 -5.40 16.35
CA GLU A 235 -1.34 -5.38 16.34
C GLU A 235 -1.81 -3.91 16.36
N PRO A 236 -2.59 -3.45 15.38
CA PRO A 236 -3.16 -2.10 15.40
C PRO A 236 -4.00 -1.88 16.65
N GLN A 237 -3.74 -0.80 17.38
CA GLN A 237 -4.46 -0.45 18.60
C GLN A 237 -5.31 0.80 18.40
N PRO A 238 -6.47 0.92 19.07
CA PRO A 238 -7.20 2.18 19.11
C PRO A 238 -6.37 3.24 19.84
N ALA A 239 -6.54 4.49 19.44
CA ALA A 239 -5.99 5.63 20.16
C ALA A 239 -7.05 6.72 20.30
N THR A 240 -7.08 7.40 21.46
CA THR A 240 -8.09 8.42 21.76
C THR A 240 -7.98 9.67 20.89
N TRP A 241 -6.88 9.83 20.16
CA TRP A 241 -6.66 10.93 19.21
C TRP A 241 -6.86 10.50 17.74
N LEU A 242 -7.19 9.23 17.49
CA LEU A 242 -7.60 8.75 16.17
C LEU A 242 -9.12 8.90 15.99
N PRO A 243 -9.62 8.92 14.74
CA PRO A 243 -11.05 8.83 14.48
C PRO A 243 -11.66 7.57 15.15
N PRO A 244 -12.88 7.66 15.73
CA PRO A 244 -13.54 6.53 16.40
C PRO A 244 -13.74 5.35 15.46
N THR A 245 -13.71 4.12 15.99
CA THR A 245 -14.03 2.90 15.21
C THR A 245 -15.49 2.89 14.75
N GLU A 246 -15.86 2.04 13.80
CA GLU A 246 -17.24 1.92 13.32
C GLU A 246 -18.20 1.54 14.47
N ALA A 247 -17.74 0.73 15.42
CA ALA A 247 -18.51 0.36 16.60
C ALA A 247 -18.78 1.53 17.57
N GLU A 248 -17.92 2.56 17.54
CA GLU A 248 -18.00 3.74 18.41
C GLU A 248 -18.55 4.98 17.69
N LEU A 249 -18.71 4.91 16.36
CA LEU A 249 -19.07 6.04 15.52
C LEU A 249 -20.54 6.45 15.77
N ARG A 250 -20.72 7.63 16.38
CA ARG A 250 -22.05 8.25 16.55
C ARG A 250 -22.62 8.76 15.22
N SER A 251 -23.88 9.21 15.23
CA SER A 251 -24.47 9.81 14.03
C SER A 251 -23.74 11.10 13.66
N LEU A 252 -23.72 11.45 12.37
CA LEU A 252 -23.10 12.69 11.91
C LEU A 252 -23.79 13.92 12.51
N ASP A 253 -25.10 13.86 12.72
CA ASP A 253 -25.85 14.96 13.33
C ASP A 253 -25.43 15.17 14.79
N ASP A 254 -25.09 14.11 15.53
CA ASP A 254 -24.54 14.23 16.89
C ASP A 254 -23.19 14.95 16.89
N TYR A 255 -22.29 14.64 15.95
CA TYR A 255 -21.00 15.31 15.84
C TYR A 255 -21.13 16.76 15.38
N LEU A 256 -22.03 17.05 14.44
CA LEU A 256 -22.30 18.44 14.01
C LEU A 256 -22.88 19.30 15.13
N GLY A 257 -23.57 18.69 16.09
CA GLY A 257 -24.10 19.35 17.29
C GLY A 257 -23.15 19.33 18.50
N GLU A 258 -21.98 18.71 18.38
CA GLU A 258 -21.02 18.57 19.48
C GLU A 258 -20.45 19.95 19.89
N SER A 259 -20.18 20.13 21.19
CA SER A 259 -19.60 21.38 21.71
C SER A 259 -18.11 21.24 22.02
N ASP A 260 -17.66 20.02 22.30
CA ASP A 260 -16.24 19.72 22.37
C ASP A 260 -15.67 19.64 20.95
N GLY A 261 -14.94 20.68 20.57
CA GLY A 261 -14.35 20.77 19.23
C GLY A 261 -13.42 19.60 18.88
N ALA A 262 -12.71 19.02 19.85
CA ALA A 262 -11.83 17.88 19.59
C ALA A 262 -12.64 16.61 19.28
N GLU A 263 -13.73 16.39 19.99
CA GLU A 263 -14.62 15.25 19.74
C GLU A 263 -15.41 15.43 18.44
N MET A 264 -15.85 16.66 18.13
CA MET A 264 -16.43 17.01 16.83
C MET A 264 -15.46 16.67 15.70
N GLU A 265 -14.21 17.13 15.81
CA GLU A 265 -13.18 16.90 14.80
C GLU A 265 -12.98 15.41 14.52
N ARG A 266 -12.78 14.62 15.57
CA ARG A 266 -12.55 13.17 15.44
C ARG A 266 -13.68 12.47 14.71
N GLY A 267 -14.93 12.82 15.05
CA GLY A 267 -16.11 12.28 14.38
C GLY A 267 -16.19 12.69 12.92
N LEU A 268 -16.05 13.99 12.63
CA LEU A 268 -16.05 14.49 11.25
C LEU A 268 -14.94 13.86 10.41
N LEU A 269 -13.75 13.69 10.98
CA LEU A 269 -12.62 13.03 10.33
C LEU A 269 -12.91 11.56 10.02
N ALA A 270 -13.64 10.83 10.88
CA ALA A 270 -14.09 9.46 10.58
C ALA A 270 -15.04 9.43 9.36
N TYR A 271 -16.02 10.34 9.31
CA TYR A 271 -16.95 10.43 8.19
C TYR A 271 -16.27 10.82 6.87
N VAL A 272 -15.29 11.73 6.90
CA VAL A 272 -14.47 12.07 5.73
C VAL A 272 -13.64 10.86 5.29
N SER A 273 -12.95 10.22 6.23
CA SER A 273 -12.01 9.13 5.91
C SER A 273 -12.71 7.90 5.35
N ARG A 274 -13.88 7.53 5.91
CA ARG A 274 -14.56 6.25 5.61
C ARG A 274 -15.70 6.34 4.60
N ARG A 275 -16.42 7.46 4.61
CA ARG A 275 -17.70 7.59 3.90
C ARG A 275 -17.67 8.66 2.82
N ASP A 276 -16.58 9.44 2.73
CA ASP A 276 -16.46 10.64 1.90
C ASP A 276 -17.72 11.52 2.00
N ASP A 277 -18.20 11.71 3.24
CA ASP A 277 -19.48 12.37 3.47
C ASP A 277 -19.43 13.85 3.08
N ALA A 278 -20.32 14.24 2.17
CA ALA A 278 -20.37 15.57 1.58
C ALA A 278 -20.68 16.70 2.60
N ARG A 279 -21.26 16.37 3.76
CA ARG A 279 -21.51 17.34 4.84
C ARG A 279 -20.34 17.39 5.83
N ALA A 280 -19.68 16.26 6.07
CA ALA A 280 -18.57 16.19 7.02
C ALA A 280 -17.34 16.98 6.53
N ARG A 281 -17.00 16.88 5.24
CA ARG A 281 -15.84 17.57 4.65
C ARG A 281 -15.87 19.10 4.84
N PRO A 282 -16.93 19.83 4.45
CA PRO A 282 -16.98 21.28 4.67
C PRO A 282 -17.04 21.67 6.15
N ALA A 283 -17.69 20.86 7.01
CA ALA A 283 -17.71 21.11 8.45
C ALA A 283 -16.31 20.97 9.06
N LEU A 284 -15.59 19.91 8.71
CA LEU A 284 -14.21 19.68 9.16
C LEU A 284 -13.29 20.80 8.68
N LYS A 285 -13.44 21.22 7.43
CA LYS A 285 -12.68 22.36 6.89
C LYS A 285 -12.96 23.64 7.68
N GLY A 286 -14.23 23.95 7.97
CA GLY A 286 -14.60 25.12 8.77
C GLY A 286 -14.00 25.09 10.18
N LEU A 287 -13.92 23.90 10.78
CA LEU A 287 -13.28 23.70 12.08
C LEU A 287 -11.76 23.95 12.02
N TYR A 288 -11.09 23.41 11.02
CA TYR A 288 -9.65 23.64 10.82
C TYR A 288 -9.33 25.10 10.51
N ASP A 289 -10.12 25.77 9.67
CA ASP A 289 -9.97 27.19 9.39
C ASP A 289 -10.07 28.01 10.70
N ALA A 290 -11.02 27.68 11.58
CA ALA A 290 -11.19 28.34 12.88
C ALA A 290 -10.01 28.12 13.84
N TRP A 291 -9.32 26.98 13.73
CA TRP A 291 -8.13 26.66 14.52
C TRP A 291 -6.81 27.10 13.86
N GLY A 292 -6.88 27.63 12.64
CA GLY A 292 -5.69 27.98 11.86
C GLY A 292 -4.89 26.75 11.42
N TRP A 293 -5.54 25.60 11.27
CA TRP A 293 -4.93 24.38 10.76
C TRP A 293 -5.13 24.29 9.25
N SER A 294 -4.16 23.69 8.55
CA SER A 294 -4.22 23.47 7.10
C SER A 294 -3.94 22.01 6.80
N ALA A 295 -5.00 21.24 6.60
CA ALA A 295 -4.91 19.83 6.27
C ALA A 295 -4.56 19.64 4.78
N PRO A 296 -3.62 18.75 4.45
CA PRO A 296 -3.35 18.40 3.06
C PRO A 296 -4.59 17.86 2.35
N GLY A 297 -4.99 18.47 1.23
CA GLY A 297 -6.07 17.93 0.38
C GLY A 297 -7.49 18.05 0.93
N LEU A 298 -7.72 18.90 1.96
CA LEU A 298 -9.06 19.21 2.49
C LEU A 298 -9.63 20.54 1.98
#